data_AF-A0A645JJ07-F1
#
_entry.id   AF-A0A645JJ07-F1
#
_cell.length_a   1.000
_cell.length_b   1.000
_cell.length_c   1.000
_cell.angle_alpha   90.00
_cell.angle_beta   90.00
_cell.angle_gamma   90.00
#
_symmetry.space_group_name_H-M   'P 1'
#
loop_
_entity.id
_entity.type
_entity.pdbx_description
1 polymer ?
#
loop_
_entity_poly.entity_id
_entity_poly.type
_entity_poly.pdbx_seq_one_letter_code
_entity_poly.pdbx_strand_id
1 'polypeptide(L)'
;MAVVLGGKEARSDYEVLLSFQHMDLLKVQLHSGRTHQIRVHMAYCNHPVVGDLLYGTRPNDYSLLGQALHAYRFSFRHPVTGIWLEFTADPPQDFIETLEHIGFTWTKGVSELDLHFING
;
A
#
# COMPACT_ATOMS: atom_id res chain seq x y z
N MET A 1 -5.94 -6.50 -16.45
CA MET A 1 -4.50 -6.28 -16.74
C MET A 1 -3.76 -7.48 -16.18
N ALA A 2 -2.77 -8.03 -16.88
CA ALA A 2 -2.05 -9.23 -16.45
C ALA A 2 -0.54 -9.05 -16.70
N VAL A 3 0.30 -9.73 -15.92
CA VAL A 3 1.74 -9.81 -16.18
C VAL A 3 1.93 -10.74 -17.38
N VAL A 4 2.37 -10.19 -18.51
CA VAL A 4 2.55 -10.92 -19.77
C VAL A 4 3.94 -10.66 -20.35
N LEU A 5 4.55 -11.70 -20.90
CA LEU A 5 5.83 -11.59 -21.60
C LEU A 5 5.65 -10.68 -22.83
N GLY A 6 6.44 -9.61 -22.94
CA GLY A 6 6.29 -8.58 -23.99
C GLY A 6 5.36 -7.40 -23.65
N GLY A 7 4.85 -7.32 -22.41
CA GLY A 7 4.10 -6.16 -21.92
C GLY A 7 4.97 -4.91 -21.72
N LYS A 8 4.32 -3.75 -21.47
CA LYS A 8 5.03 -2.50 -21.12
C LYS A 8 5.77 -2.66 -19.79
N GLU A 9 6.98 -2.12 -19.72
CA GLU A 9 7.81 -2.19 -18.51
C GLU A 9 7.08 -1.63 -17.27
N ALA A 10 7.02 -2.52 -16.28
CA ALA A 10 6.40 -2.50 -14.96
C ALA A 10 7.39 -2.56 -13.78
N ARG A 11 7.68 -1.50 -13.01
CA ARG A 11 8.53 -1.65 -11.81
C ARG A 11 7.93 -1.04 -10.54
N SER A 12 7.82 -1.90 -9.53
CA SER A 12 7.46 -1.56 -8.15
C SER A 12 8.43 -2.25 -7.21
N ASP A 13 9.05 -1.51 -6.32
CA ASP A 13 9.84 -2.07 -5.21
C ASP A 13 8.93 -2.10 -3.98
N TYR A 14 9.08 -3.09 -3.10
CA TYR A 14 8.30 -3.17 -1.87
C TYR A 14 9.18 -3.55 -0.68
N GLU A 15 8.74 -3.12 0.49
CA GLU A 15 9.31 -3.40 1.79
C GLU A 15 8.19 -3.92 2.70
N VAL A 16 8.43 -5.05 3.35
CA VAL A 16 7.51 -5.58 4.36
C VAL A 16 7.71 -4.75 5.63
N LEU A 17 6.71 -3.95 5.99
CA LEU A 17 6.73 -3.19 7.24
C LEU A 17 6.33 -4.07 8.41
N LEU A 18 5.30 -4.90 8.20
CA LEU A 18 4.74 -5.79 9.21
C LEU A 18 4.23 -7.07 8.56
N SER A 19 4.34 -8.18 9.29
CA SER A 19 3.73 -9.46 8.94
C SER A 19 2.78 -9.91 10.05
N PHE A 20 1.56 -10.27 9.67
CA PHE A 20 0.54 -10.75 10.60
C PHE A 20 -0.27 -11.89 10.00
N GLN A 21 -0.10 -13.10 10.55
CA GLN A 21 -0.82 -14.32 10.19
C GLN A 21 -0.91 -14.57 8.67
N HIS A 22 -1.97 -14.06 8.03
CA HIS A 22 -2.30 -14.28 6.63
C HIS A 22 -2.22 -13.01 5.77
N MET A 23 -1.60 -11.93 6.27
CA MET A 23 -1.39 -10.69 5.54
C MET A 23 -0.09 -10.02 5.95
N ASP A 24 0.38 -9.14 5.06
CA ASP A 24 1.53 -8.27 5.32
C ASP A 24 1.14 -6.82 5.03
N LEU A 25 1.64 -5.89 5.85
CA LEU A 25 1.62 -4.47 5.53
C LEU A 25 2.87 -4.14 4.74
N LEU A 26 2.67 -3.66 3.51
CA LEU A 26 3.75 -3.34 2.59
C LEU A 26 3.85 -1.84 2.35
N LYS A 27 5.08 -1.34 2.34
CA LYS A 27 5.42 -0.06 1.74
C LYS A 27 5.85 -0.32 0.30
N VAL A 28 5.16 0.30 -0.65
CA VAL A 28 5.43 0.11 -2.09
C VAL A 28 5.93 1.41 -2.70
N GLN A 29 7.10 1.35 -3.33
CA GLN A 29 7.68 2.45 -4.11
C GLN A 29 7.45 2.19 -5.60
N LEU A 30 6.77 3.11 -6.28
CA LEU A 30 6.55 3.05 -7.72
C LEU A 30 7.69 3.72 -8.48
N HIS A 31 8.21 3.02 -9.49
CA HIS A 31 9.14 3.56 -10.50
C HIS A 31 8.44 3.79 -11.86
N SER A 32 7.22 3.28 -11.98
CA SER A 32 6.32 3.45 -13.13
C SER A 32 4.87 3.53 -12.65
N GLY A 33 3.97 4.09 -13.47
CA GLY A 33 2.56 4.32 -13.11
C GLY A 33 1.57 3.62 -14.05
N ARG A 34 1.67 2.30 -14.23
CA ARG A 34 0.71 1.55 -15.08
C ARG A 34 -0.63 1.35 -14.35
N THR A 35 -1.71 1.23 -15.12
CA THR A 35 -3.05 0.97 -14.56
C THR A 35 -3.05 -0.33 -13.75
N HIS A 36 -3.53 -0.24 -12.50
CA HIS A 36 -3.60 -1.35 -11.53
C HIS A 36 -2.23 -1.98 -11.20
N GLN A 37 -1.10 -1.29 -11.45
CA GLN A 37 0.23 -1.89 -11.37
C GLN A 37 0.50 -2.63 -10.04
N ILE A 38 0.27 -1.98 -8.89
CA ILE A 38 0.48 -2.59 -7.58
C ILE A 38 -0.40 -3.84 -7.43
N ARG A 39 -1.70 -3.71 -7.70
CA ARG A 39 -2.67 -4.80 -7.56
C ARG A 39 -2.28 -6.03 -8.39
N VAL A 40 -1.87 -5.82 -9.64
CA VAL A 40 -1.45 -6.90 -10.54
C VAL A 40 -0.12 -7.51 -10.10
N HIS A 41 0.87 -6.70 -9.71
CA HIS A 41 2.15 -7.22 -9.22
C HIS A 41 1.98 -8.05 -7.96
N MET A 42 1.20 -7.56 -7.01
CA MET A 42 0.95 -8.22 -5.73
C MET A 42 0.18 -9.53 -5.91
N ALA A 43 -0.85 -9.55 -6.77
CA ALA A 43 -1.53 -10.78 -7.15
C ALA A 43 -0.61 -11.78 -7.87
N TYR A 44 0.27 -11.31 -8.77
CA TYR A 44 1.27 -12.15 -9.45
C TYR A 44 2.26 -12.80 -8.46
N CYS A 45 2.63 -12.10 -7.39
CA CYS A 45 3.46 -12.64 -6.31
C CYS A 45 2.68 -13.52 -5.32
N ASN A 46 1.43 -13.93 -5.61
CA ASN A 46 0.54 -14.65 -4.71
C ASN A 46 0.22 -13.92 -3.38
N HIS A 47 0.37 -12.60 -3.35
CA HIS A 47 0.06 -11.75 -2.19
C HIS A 47 -0.90 -10.61 -2.61
N PRO A 48 -2.13 -10.92 -3.07
CA PRO A 48 -3.04 -9.90 -3.58
C PRO A 48 -3.46 -8.89 -2.49
N VAL A 49 -3.81 -7.68 -2.92
CA VAL A 49 -4.27 -6.62 -2.02
C VAL A 49 -5.59 -7.02 -1.35
N VAL A 50 -5.67 -6.86 -0.02
CA VAL A 50 -6.89 -7.12 0.76
C VAL A 50 -8.02 -6.21 0.29
N GLY A 51 -9.23 -6.74 0.16
CA GLY A 51 -10.41 -6.00 -0.32
C GLY A 51 -10.43 -5.71 -1.83
N ASP A 52 -9.47 -6.24 -2.60
CA ASP A 52 -9.46 -6.13 -4.06
C ASP A 52 -10.47 -7.09 -4.71
N LEU A 53 -11.58 -6.56 -5.22
CA LEU A 53 -12.65 -7.35 -5.86
C LEU A 53 -12.27 -7.98 -7.21
N LEU A 54 -11.17 -7.54 -7.85
CA LEU A 54 -10.80 -7.98 -9.20
C LEU A 54 -9.63 -8.96 -9.20
N TYR A 55 -8.60 -8.71 -8.39
CA TYR A 55 -7.39 -9.53 -8.31
C TYR A 55 -7.22 -10.24 -6.95
N GLY A 56 -8.10 -9.96 -6.00
CA GLY A 56 -8.13 -10.62 -4.69
C GLY A 56 -8.55 -12.08 -4.78
N THR A 57 -8.07 -12.87 -3.83
CA THR A 57 -8.39 -14.31 -3.72
C THR A 57 -9.23 -14.65 -2.49
N ARG A 58 -9.41 -13.69 -1.58
CA ARG A 58 -10.12 -13.86 -0.31
C ARG A 58 -11.26 -12.85 -0.19
N PRO A 59 -12.37 -13.23 0.46
CA PRO A 59 -13.41 -12.28 0.83
C PRO A 59 -12.82 -11.17 1.72
N ASN A 60 -13.46 -10.02 1.70
CA ASN A 60 -13.10 -8.92 2.58
C ASN A 60 -13.62 -9.21 3.99
N ASP A 61 -12.83 -9.94 4.77
CA ASP A 61 -13.14 -10.29 6.16
C ASP A 61 -12.88 -9.12 7.13
N TYR A 62 -12.44 -7.99 6.60
CA TYR A 62 -12.17 -6.76 7.33
C TYR A 62 -13.20 -5.69 6.93
N SER A 63 -13.49 -4.74 7.82
CA SER A 63 -14.43 -3.64 7.56
C SER A 63 -13.92 -2.61 6.52
N LEU A 64 -13.01 -3.01 5.63
CA LEU A 64 -12.47 -2.17 4.56
C LEU A 64 -13.58 -1.79 3.57
N LEU A 65 -13.63 -0.52 3.17
CA LEU A 65 -14.58 -0.04 2.17
C LEU A 65 -14.11 -0.30 0.73
N GLY A 66 -12.92 -0.88 0.56
CA GLY A 66 -12.35 -1.24 -0.73
C GLY A 66 -10.97 -1.88 -0.60
N GLN A 67 -10.12 -1.65 -1.60
CA GLN A 67 -8.74 -2.13 -1.59
C GLN A 67 -7.93 -1.48 -0.47
N ALA A 68 -7.22 -2.28 0.33
CA ALA A 68 -6.22 -1.83 1.31
C ALA A 68 -4.97 -1.29 0.59
N LEU A 69 -5.12 -0.21 -0.16
CA LEU A 69 -4.06 0.45 -0.90
C LEU A 69 -4.20 1.97 -0.76
N HIS A 70 -3.22 2.59 -0.12
CA HIS A 70 -3.22 4.01 0.19
C HIS A 70 -1.97 4.70 -0.33
N ALA A 71 -2.13 5.87 -0.95
CA ALA A 71 -1.03 6.70 -1.41
C ALA A 71 -0.54 7.59 -0.26
N TYR A 72 0.32 7.03 0.59
CA TYR A 72 0.77 7.71 1.81
C TYR A 72 1.69 8.90 1.54
N ARG A 73 2.66 8.77 0.63
CA ARG A 73 3.67 9.81 0.36
C ARG A 73 3.83 10.08 -1.12
N PHE A 74 3.90 11.34 -1.48
CA PHE A 74 4.15 11.81 -2.84
C PHE A 74 5.17 12.94 -2.83
N SER A 75 6.23 12.82 -3.62
CA SER A 75 7.26 13.83 -3.74
C SER A 75 7.65 14.05 -5.20
N PHE A 76 7.92 15.32 -5.53
CA PHE A 76 8.34 15.72 -6.86
C PHE A 76 9.09 17.03 -6.83
N ARG A 77 9.85 17.28 -7.90
CA ARG A 77 10.49 18.58 -8.12
C ARG A 77 9.48 19.54 -8.72
N HIS A 78 9.22 20.66 -8.03
CA HIS A 78 8.27 21.66 -8.51
C HIS A 78 8.68 22.16 -9.92
N PRO A 79 7.77 22.15 -10.91
CA PRO A 79 8.14 22.35 -12.33
C PRO A 79 8.66 23.76 -12.64
N VAL A 80 8.24 24.77 -11.86
CA VAL A 80 8.69 26.16 -12.05
C VAL A 80 9.87 26.51 -11.16
N THR A 81 9.69 26.41 -9.83
CA THR A 81 10.72 26.80 -8.85
C THR A 81 11.88 25.82 -8.72
N GLY A 82 11.74 24.57 -9.17
CA GLY A 82 12.77 23.54 -9.04
C GLY A 82 13.00 23.02 -7.61
N ILE A 83 12.22 23.49 -6.64
CA ILE A 83 12.29 23.08 -5.23
C ILE A 83 11.73 21.66 -5.08
N TRP A 84 12.33 20.86 -4.21
CA TRP A 84 11.79 19.55 -3.84
C TRP A 84 10.56 19.72 -2.94
N LEU A 85 9.42 19.17 -3.35
CA LEU A 85 8.20 19.17 -2.57
C LEU A 85 7.85 17.74 -2.15
N GLU A 86 7.36 17.61 -0.93
CA GLU A 86 6.90 16.35 -0.36
C GLU A 86 5.57 16.56 0.36
N PHE A 87 4.65 15.63 0.13
CA PHE A 87 3.32 15.61 0.70
C PHE A 87 3.08 14.23 1.31
N THR A 88 2.42 14.21 2.46
CA THR A 88 1.92 13.00 3.11
C THR A 88 0.42 13.09 3.32
N ALA A 89 -0.24 11.93 3.30
CA ALA A 89 -1.65 11.79 3.63
C ALA A 89 -1.79 10.58 4.55
N ASP A 90 -2.42 10.77 5.71
CA ASP A 90 -2.73 9.64 6.61
C ASP A 90 -3.69 8.65 5.91
N PRO A 91 -3.58 7.35 6.21
CA PRO A 91 -4.53 6.35 5.71
C PRO A 91 -5.97 6.67 6.11
N PRO A 92 -6.96 6.22 5.32
CA PRO A 92 -8.36 6.35 5.70
C PRO A 92 -8.68 5.50 6.95
N GLN A 93 -9.76 5.86 7.63
CA GLN A 93 -10.12 5.30 8.93
C GLN A 93 -10.34 3.77 8.88
N ASP A 94 -10.94 3.25 7.82
CA ASP A 94 -11.17 1.82 7.63
C ASP A 94 -9.85 1.01 7.51
N PHE A 95 -8.83 1.62 6.91
CA PHE A 95 -7.47 1.07 6.87
C PHE A 95 -6.88 1.03 8.29
N ILE A 96 -6.98 2.14 9.02
CA ILE A 96 -6.45 2.24 10.40
C ILE A 96 -7.14 1.22 11.31
N GLU A 97 -8.46 1.11 11.27
CA GLU A 97 -9.23 0.12 12.06
C GLU A 97 -8.80 -1.31 11.73
N THR A 98 -8.48 -1.59 10.46
CA THR A 98 -7.96 -2.90 10.06
C THR A 98 -6.58 -3.16 10.69
N LEU A 99 -5.69 -2.16 10.73
CA LEU A 99 -4.39 -2.27 11.41
C LEU A 99 -4.56 -2.50 12.92
N GLU A 100 -5.51 -1.80 13.55
CA GLU A 100 -5.79 -1.96 14.98
C GLU A 100 -6.33 -3.36 15.29
N HIS A 101 -7.21 -3.90 14.45
CA HIS A 101 -7.70 -5.27 14.57
C HIS A 101 -6.58 -6.32 14.49
N ILE A 102 -5.51 -6.06 13.75
CA ILE A 102 -4.34 -6.94 13.69
C ILE A 102 -3.26 -6.59 14.73
N GLY A 103 -3.58 -5.72 15.69
CA GLY A 103 -2.74 -5.42 16.87
C GLY A 103 -1.75 -4.27 16.70
N PHE A 104 -1.98 -3.37 15.74
CA PHE A 104 -1.10 -2.26 15.41
C PHE A 104 -1.77 -0.90 15.47
N THR A 105 -1.11 0.07 16.09
CA THR A 105 -1.60 1.45 16.12
C THR A 105 -0.91 2.30 15.05
N TRP A 106 -1.72 3.03 14.29
CA TRP A 106 -1.24 4.09 13.42
C TRP A 106 -1.04 5.39 14.20
N THR A 107 0.15 5.97 14.13
CA THR A 107 0.40 7.29 14.74
C THR A 107 0.30 8.38 13.69
N LYS A 108 -0.62 9.32 13.89
CA LYS A 108 -0.85 10.44 12.97
C LYS A 108 0.32 11.42 12.95
N GLY A 109 0.66 11.93 11.77
CA GLY A 109 1.53 13.11 11.64
C GLY A 109 3.03 12.85 11.80
N VAL A 110 3.46 11.60 11.75
CA VAL A 110 4.88 11.24 11.72
C VAL A 110 5.33 11.16 10.26
N SER A 111 6.47 11.78 9.92
CA SER A 111 7.03 11.77 8.55
C SER A 111 7.61 10.41 8.15
N GLU A 112 7.92 9.59 9.15
CA GLU A 112 8.29 8.19 8.99
C GLU A 112 7.09 7.33 9.38
N LEU A 113 6.94 6.18 8.71
CA LEU A 113 5.89 5.20 8.99
C LEU A 113 6.17 4.54 10.35
N ASP A 114 5.84 5.23 11.43
CA ASP A 114 6.00 4.73 12.80
C ASP A 114 4.78 3.89 13.19
N LEU A 115 4.97 2.58 13.15
CA LEU A 115 4.00 1.58 13.58
C LEU A 115 4.45 0.99 14.92
N HIS A 116 3.54 0.99 15.89
CA HIS A 116 3.79 0.41 17.21
C HIS A 116 2.90 -0.81 17.43
N PHE A 117 3.50 -1.90 17.93
CA PHE A 117 2.76 -3.06 18.42
C PHE A 117 2.06 -2.71 19.74
N ILE A 118 0.79 -3.09 19.86
CA ILE A 118 -0.05 -2.73 21.03
C ILE A 118 0.23 -3.63 22.25
N ASN A 119 0.95 -4.75 22.10
CA ASN A 119 1.12 -5.73 23.18
C ASN A 119 2.56 -5.78 23.74
N GLY A 120 2.71 -5.18 24.94
CA GLY A 120 3.65 -5.53 25.99
C GLY A 120 2.88 -5.73 27.29
#